data_AF-A0A355EWJ9-F1
#
_entry.id   AF-A0A355EWJ9-F1
#
_cell.length_a   1.000
_cell.length_b   1.000
_cell.length_c   1.000
_cell.angle_alpha   90.00
_cell.angle_beta   90.00
_cell.angle_gamma   90.00
#
_symmetry.space_group_name_H-M   'P 1'
#
loop_
_entity.id
_entity.type
_entity.pdbx_description
1 polymer ?
#
loop_
_entity_poly.entity_id
_entity_poly.type
_entity_poly.pdbx_seq_one_letter_code
_entity_poly.pdbx_strand_id
1 'polypeptide(L)'
;MSASLADRTHRRDLLLLAGLAVLLFFPALGGRDLWNPDEARYAQVAREMQQTGSYALPRLNGQMYTQKPPLLFWSILAFGTLRGAIDETAARLPSAFAAVAAVLLVFRIGERLFGRRAAWLAAAVFASCFKILWQGRFGQIDMLLTALVTLGVWFWVRGLTEHRPGFYPLFFVCAGFATLAKGPVGLLPPLLSILAFLAWTRNFAEMKRLRPFLGLLLWAAVVLAWLIPAGLAGGREYLDQIVYKQNVTRYADPWHHYAPWYYYLTVVPGDFFPWSFLLPAGLVIGWKRFSGKAREGFLFCLCWIVVTVLFFSISPAKRTVYVLTMYPGMALVVGAALDRIAAAGHPTSVIYGALPPEVRRREAERFATGDSHILVATDAIGMGLNLP
;
A
#
# COMPACT_ATOMS: atom_id res chain seq x y z
N MET A 1 -25.15 -20.72 15.94
CA MET A 1 -25.60 -20.25 14.60
C MET A 1 -24.98 -18.92 14.17
N SER A 2 -24.50 -18.05 15.07
CA SER A 2 -23.94 -16.71 14.75
C SER A 2 -22.50 -16.73 14.17
N ALA A 3 -21.62 -17.61 14.64
CA ALA A 3 -20.23 -17.67 14.18
C ALA A 3 -20.09 -18.11 12.70
N SER A 4 -20.94 -19.03 12.24
CA SER A 4 -20.94 -19.49 10.85
C SER A 4 -21.43 -18.42 9.88
N LEU A 5 -22.39 -17.58 10.28
CA LEU A 5 -22.88 -16.47 9.45
C LEU A 5 -21.84 -15.35 9.35
N ALA A 6 -21.19 -14.99 10.45
CA ALA A 6 -20.12 -13.99 10.46
C ALA A 6 -18.95 -14.43 9.56
N ASP A 7 -18.53 -15.71 9.66
CA ASP A 7 -17.47 -16.27 8.83
C ASP A 7 -17.84 -16.28 7.34
N ARG A 8 -19.08 -16.66 7.00
CA ARG A 8 -19.61 -16.59 5.63
C ARG A 8 -19.61 -15.17 5.07
N THR A 9 -20.03 -14.18 5.86
CA THR A 9 -20.01 -12.76 5.43
C THR A 9 -18.59 -12.25 5.21
N HIS A 10 -17.66 -12.64 6.07
CA HIS A 10 -16.26 -12.24 5.95
C HIS A 10 -15.60 -12.85 4.71
N ARG A 11 -15.83 -14.14 4.45
CA ARG A 11 -15.37 -14.82 3.23
C ARG A 11 -15.96 -14.19 1.97
N ARG A 12 -17.25 -13.87 1.98
CA ARG A 12 -17.91 -13.19 0.86
C ARG A 12 -17.25 -11.85 0.57
N ASP A 13 -16.96 -11.05 1.59
CA ASP A 13 -16.33 -9.74 1.39
C ASP A 13 -14.95 -9.84 0.75
N LEU A 14 -14.13 -10.78 1.24
CA LEU A 14 -12.80 -11.02 0.68
C LEU A 14 -12.86 -11.50 -0.76
N LEU A 15 -13.80 -12.39 -1.10
CA LEU A 15 -13.98 -12.87 -2.48
C LEU A 15 -14.46 -11.75 -3.41
N LEU A 16 -15.40 -10.92 -2.96
CA LEU A 16 -15.87 -9.77 -3.73
C LEU A 16 -14.76 -8.75 -3.95
N LEU A 17 -14.02 -8.38 -2.91
CA LEU A 17 -12.86 -7.47 -3.03
C LEU A 17 -11.78 -8.05 -3.93
N ALA A 18 -11.47 -9.34 -3.80
CA ALA A 18 -10.51 -10.00 -4.66
C ALA A 18 -10.97 -9.97 -6.13
N GLY A 19 -12.24 -10.28 -6.40
CA GLY A 19 -12.82 -10.21 -7.73
C GLY A 19 -12.72 -8.79 -8.32
N LEU A 20 -13.13 -7.77 -7.58
CA LEU A 20 -13.02 -6.37 -8.02
C LEU A 20 -11.57 -5.94 -8.24
N ALA A 21 -10.66 -6.29 -7.35
CA ALA A 21 -9.24 -5.97 -7.49
C ALA A 21 -8.62 -6.68 -8.72
N VAL A 22 -9.00 -7.94 -8.97
CA VAL A 22 -8.57 -8.66 -10.17
C VAL A 22 -9.06 -7.93 -11.43
N LEU A 23 -10.31 -7.48 -11.46
CA LEU A 23 -10.85 -6.69 -12.59
C LEU A 23 -10.11 -5.36 -12.80
N LEU A 24 -9.54 -4.76 -11.76
CA LEU A 24 -8.77 -3.52 -11.88
C LEU A 24 -7.34 -3.78 -12.39
N PHE A 25 -6.66 -4.81 -11.88
CA PHE A 25 -5.23 -4.97 -12.08
C PHE A 25 -4.83 -5.95 -13.18
N PHE A 26 -5.69 -6.89 -13.57
CA PHE A 26 -5.33 -7.97 -14.51
C PHE A 26 -5.68 -7.75 -16.00
N PRO A 27 -6.77 -7.04 -16.37
CA PRO A 27 -7.12 -6.91 -17.79
C PRO A 27 -5.98 -6.31 -18.61
N ALA A 28 -5.68 -6.90 -19.77
CA ALA A 28 -4.67 -6.43 -20.72
C ALA A 28 -3.27 -6.17 -20.11
N LEU A 29 -2.87 -6.92 -19.07
CA LEU A 29 -1.54 -6.75 -18.45
C LEU A 29 -0.39 -6.88 -19.46
N GLY A 30 -0.50 -7.79 -20.44
CA GLY A 30 0.46 -7.95 -21.54
C GLY A 30 0.17 -7.12 -22.79
N GLY A 31 -0.82 -6.22 -22.76
CA GLY A 31 -1.30 -5.50 -23.95
C GLY A 31 -0.40 -4.37 -24.45
N ARG A 32 0.79 -4.18 -23.84
CA ARG A 32 1.79 -3.18 -24.23
C ARG A 32 3.19 -3.72 -23.98
N ASP A 33 4.15 -3.25 -24.76
CA ASP A 33 5.57 -3.57 -24.57
C ASP A 33 6.10 -3.11 -23.21
N LEU A 34 7.23 -3.70 -22.80
CA LEU A 34 7.94 -3.35 -21.56
C LEU A 34 8.42 -1.91 -21.58
N TRP A 35 8.10 -1.14 -20.54
CA TRP A 35 8.44 0.28 -20.47
C TRP A 35 9.77 0.51 -19.74
N ASN A 36 10.67 1.25 -20.39
CA ASN A 36 11.98 1.59 -19.86
C ASN A 36 11.93 2.64 -18.73
N PRO A 37 12.87 2.61 -17.76
CA PRO A 37 13.94 1.62 -17.63
C PRO A 37 13.58 0.42 -16.74
N ASP A 38 12.49 0.49 -15.97
CA ASP A 38 12.28 -0.45 -14.87
C ASP A 38 11.77 -1.82 -15.35
N GLU A 39 10.72 -1.90 -16.18
CA GLU A 39 10.13 -3.20 -16.56
C GLU A 39 11.09 -4.04 -17.42
N ALA A 40 11.68 -3.44 -18.45
CA ALA A 40 12.61 -4.12 -19.35
C ALA A 40 13.85 -4.63 -18.59
N ARG A 41 14.40 -3.81 -17.69
CA ARG A 41 15.55 -4.20 -16.87
C ARG A 41 15.22 -5.36 -15.94
N TYR A 42 14.08 -5.32 -15.25
CA TYR A 42 13.72 -6.36 -14.29
C TYR A 42 13.35 -7.68 -14.97
N ALA A 43 12.67 -7.62 -16.12
CA ALA A 43 12.41 -8.78 -16.96
C ALA A 43 13.73 -9.40 -17.48
N GLN A 44 14.68 -8.56 -17.92
CA GLN A 44 15.98 -9.03 -18.39
C GLN A 44 16.79 -9.72 -17.29
N VAL A 45 16.83 -9.15 -16.08
CA VAL A 45 17.50 -9.79 -14.94
C VAL A 45 16.89 -11.16 -14.64
N ALA A 46 15.55 -11.27 -14.63
CA ALA A 46 14.88 -12.55 -14.42
C ALA A 46 15.18 -13.57 -15.55
N ARG A 47 15.28 -13.10 -16.80
CA ARG A 47 15.66 -13.93 -17.95
C ARG A 47 17.08 -14.46 -17.84
N GLU A 48 18.03 -13.63 -17.44
CA GLU A 48 19.41 -14.07 -17.20
C GLU A 48 19.51 -15.04 -16.02
N MET A 49 18.70 -14.88 -14.96
CA MET A 49 18.62 -15.86 -13.89
C MET A 49 18.20 -17.24 -14.42
N GLN A 50 17.19 -17.30 -15.30
CA GLN A 50 16.73 -18.54 -15.91
C GLN A 50 17.81 -19.17 -16.80
N GLN A 51 18.49 -18.38 -17.62
CA GLN A 51 19.49 -18.86 -18.57
C GLN A 51 20.78 -19.34 -17.91
N THR A 52 21.20 -18.69 -16.83
CA THR A 52 22.50 -18.96 -16.18
C THR A 52 22.38 -19.87 -14.95
N GLY A 53 21.17 -20.07 -14.41
CA GLY A 53 20.95 -20.73 -13.12
C GLY A 53 21.45 -19.93 -11.91
N SER A 54 21.89 -18.67 -12.10
CA SER A 54 22.43 -17.83 -11.03
C SER A 54 21.31 -17.10 -10.28
N TYR A 55 20.65 -17.80 -9.36
CA TYR A 55 19.53 -17.25 -8.59
C TYR A 55 19.96 -16.37 -7.40
N ALA A 56 21.15 -16.62 -6.85
CA ALA A 56 21.67 -15.86 -5.71
C ALA A 56 22.31 -14.52 -6.13
N LEU A 57 22.99 -14.48 -7.28
CA LEU A 57 23.71 -13.32 -7.79
C LEU A 57 23.07 -12.82 -9.10
N PRO A 58 22.17 -11.83 -9.04
CA PRO A 58 21.51 -11.30 -10.23
C PRO A 58 22.52 -10.73 -11.24
N ARG A 59 22.24 -10.89 -12.54
CA ARG A 59 23.03 -10.31 -13.63
C ARG A 59 22.15 -9.47 -14.56
N LEU A 60 22.78 -8.48 -15.18
CA LEU A 60 22.18 -7.66 -16.23
C LEU A 60 23.21 -7.44 -17.32
N ASN A 61 22.89 -7.89 -18.53
CA ASN A 61 23.77 -7.92 -19.70
C ASN A 61 25.13 -8.56 -19.38
N GLY A 62 25.11 -9.68 -18.64
CA GLY A 62 26.30 -10.43 -18.24
C GLY A 62 27.06 -9.86 -17.03
N GLN A 63 26.81 -8.60 -16.66
CA GLN A 63 27.45 -7.93 -15.53
C GLN A 63 26.71 -8.18 -14.21
N MET A 64 27.42 -8.11 -13.08
CA MET A 64 26.79 -8.22 -11.77
C MET A 64 25.77 -7.09 -11.56
N TYR A 65 24.52 -7.46 -11.25
CA TYR A 65 23.48 -6.50 -10.95
C TYR A 65 23.43 -6.23 -9.45
N THR A 66 24.00 -5.10 -9.04
CA THR A 66 24.22 -4.75 -7.62
C THR A 66 23.24 -3.72 -7.08
N GLN A 67 22.16 -3.40 -7.81
CA GLN A 67 21.29 -2.27 -7.47
C GLN A 67 20.08 -2.64 -6.61
N LYS A 68 19.58 -3.88 -6.72
CA LYS A 68 18.38 -4.34 -6.01
C LYS A 68 18.50 -5.81 -5.56
N PRO A 69 17.97 -6.15 -4.37
CA PRO A 69 17.80 -7.53 -3.95
C PRO A 69 16.81 -8.31 -4.84
N PRO A 70 16.71 -9.65 -4.70
CA PRO A 70 16.29 -10.51 -5.79
C PRO A 70 14.80 -10.86 -5.82
N LEU A 71 14.02 -10.50 -4.79
CA LEU A 71 12.66 -11.05 -4.61
C LEU A 71 11.73 -10.74 -5.77
N LEU A 72 11.83 -9.54 -6.34
CA LEU A 72 11.04 -9.22 -7.54
C LEU A 72 11.45 -10.12 -8.71
N PHE A 73 12.75 -10.31 -8.94
CA PHE A 73 13.26 -11.13 -10.06
C PHE A 73 12.86 -12.59 -9.90
N TRP A 74 12.93 -13.14 -8.68
CA TRP A 74 12.42 -14.47 -8.37
C TRP A 74 10.92 -14.58 -8.62
N SER A 75 10.15 -13.53 -8.31
CA SER A 75 8.71 -13.52 -8.57
C SER A 75 8.41 -13.48 -10.07
N ILE A 76 9.10 -12.63 -10.84
CA ILE A 76 9.00 -12.57 -12.31
C ILE A 76 9.37 -13.91 -12.91
N LEU A 77 10.49 -14.51 -12.47
CA LEU A 77 10.93 -15.83 -12.91
C LEU A 77 9.90 -16.92 -12.61
N ALA A 78 9.33 -16.93 -11.41
CA ALA A 78 8.31 -17.91 -11.03
C ALA A 78 7.08 -17.82 -11.96
N PHE A 79 6.56 -16.62 -12.20
CA PHE A 79 5.46 -16.43 -13.14
C PHE A 79 5.85 -16.73 -14.59
N GLY A 80 7.08 -16.39 -14.99
CA GLY A 80 7.60 -16.71 -16.31
C GLY A 80 7.68 -18.21 -16.56
N THR A 81 8.16 -18.98 -15.57
CA THR A 81 8.18 -20.45 -15.63
C THR A 81 6.77 -21.03 -15.72
N LEU A 82 5.81 -20.52 -14.94
CA LEU A 82 4.41 -20.96 -15.02
C LEU A 82 3.76 -20.64 -16.38
N ARG A 83 4.20 -19.56 -17.05
CA ARG A 83 3.72 -19.16 -18.38
C ARG A 83 4.49 -19.80 -19.53
N GLY A 84 5.66 -20.39 -19.26
CA GLY A 84 6.59 -20.86 -20.28
C GLY A 84 7.45 -19.76 -20.93
N ALA A 85 7.27 -18.49 -20.56
CA ALA A 85 8.06 -17.37 -21.07
C ALA A 85 8.08 -16.19 -20.08
N ILE A 86 9.21 -15.48 -20.01
CA ILE A 86 9.34 -14.20 -19.32
C ILE A 86 8.93 -13.09 -20.30
N ASP A 87 7.61 -12.92 -20.42
CA ASP A 87 6.96 -11.93 -21.28
C ASP A 87 6.49 -10.69 -20.50
N GLU A 88 5.84 -9.76 -21.20
CA GLU A 88 5.21 -8.55 -20.66
C GLU A 88 4.29 -8.83 -19.48
N THR A 89 3.55 -9.93 -19.56
CA THR A 89 2.60 -10.33 -18.52
C THR A 89 3.36 -10.84 -17.29
N ALA A 90 4.32 -11.75 -17.48
CA ALA A 90 5.16 -12.29 -16.40
C ALA A 90 5.87 -11.19 -15.62
N ALA A 91 6.37 -10.15 -16.30
CA ALA A 91 7.01 -9.01 -15.67
C ALA A 91 6.09 -8.18 -14.75
N ARG A 92 4.77 -8.17 -15.02
CA ARG A 92 3.78 -7.35 -14.32
C ARG A 92 2.93 -8.12 -13.31
N LEU A 93 2.84 -9.45 -13.45
CA LEU A 93 2.08 -10.31 -12.53
C LEU A 93 2.48 -10.12 -11.05
N PRO A 94 3.77 -10.00 -10.66
CA PRO A 94 4.13 -9.73 -9.27
C PRO A 94 3.45 -8.48 -8.70
N SER A 95 3.44 -7.38 -9.47
CA SER A 95 2.80 -6.13 -9.07
C SER A 95 1.28 -6.26 -8.98
N ALA A 96 0.65 -6.94 -9.94
CA ALA A 96 -0.80 -7.13 -9.97
C ALA A 96 -1.28 -7.97 -8.77
N PHE A 97 -0.61 -9.08 -8.48
CA PHE A 97 -0.89 -9.89 -7.29
C PHE A 97 -0.60 -9.12 -6.00
N ALA A 98 0.49 -8.35 -5.94
CA ALA A 98 0.80 -7.51 -4.80
C ALA A 98 -0.28 -6.43 -4.56
N ALA A 99 -0.83 -5.81 -5.62
CA ALA A 99 -1.91 -4.85 -5.51
C ALA A 99 -3.19 -5.50 -4.96
N VAL A 100 -3.59 -6.67 -5.47
CA VAL A 100 -4.72 -7.44 -4.92
C VAL A 100 -4.49 -7.77 -3.45
N ALA A 101 -3.32 -8.28 -3.09
CA ALA A 101 -2.98 -8.61 -1.71
C ALA A 101 -3.06 -7.36 -0.81
N ALA A 102 -2.51 -6.23 -1.25
CA ALA A 102 -2.55 -4.98 -0.51
C ALA A 102 -3.99 -4.46 -0.30
N VAL A 103 -4.87 -4.54 -1.31
CA VAL A 103 -6.30 -4.18 -1.17
C VAL A 103 -6.97 -5.03 -0.08
N LEU A 104 -6.76 -6.34 -0.10
CA LEU A 104 -7.31 -7.25 0.91
C LEU A 104 -6.75 -6.96 2.30
N LEU A 105 -5.46 -6.64 2.40
CA LEU A 105 -4.82 -6.32 3.68
C LEU A 105 -5.30 -4.96 4.23
N VAL A 106 -5.52 -3.96 3.38
CA VAL A 106 -6.13 -2.68 3.78
C VAL A 106 -7.52 -2.91 4.36
N PHE A 107 -8.35 -3.73 3.70
CA PHE A 107 -9.65 -4.14 4.25
C PHE A 107 -9.49 -4.81 5.61
N ARG A 108 -8.58 -5.78 5.74
CA ARG A 108 -8.39 -6.54 6.99
C ARG A 108 -7.92 -5.65 8.13
N ILE A 109 -6.96 -4.77 7.88
CA ILE A 109 -6.50 -3.78 8.86
C ILE A 109 -7.64 -2.83 9.23
N GLY A 110 -8.37 -2.28 8.25
CA GLY A 110 -9.49 -1.38 8.47
C GLY A 110 -10.61 -2.00 9.29
N GLU A 111 -10.91 -3.28 9.05
CA GLU A 111 -11.94 -4.02 9.78
C GLU A 111 -11.59 -4.10 11.27
N ARG A 112 -10.30 -4.29 11.57
CA ARG A 112 -9.81 -4.34 12.96
C ARG A 112 -9.76 -2.97 13.61
N LEU A 113 -9.37 -1.92 12.89
CA LEU A 113 -9.14 -0.60 13.49
C LEU A 113 -10.42 0.25 13.56
N PHE A 114 -11.25 0.19 12.53
CA PHE A 114 -12.37 1.12 12.32
C PHE A 114 -13.72 0.43 12.08
N GLY A 115 -13.72 -0.89 11.85
CA GLY A 115 -14.92 -1.66 11.57
C GLY A 115 -15.16 -1.91 10.08
N ARG A 116 -16.14 -2.77 9.79
CA ARG A 116 -16.35 -3.37 8.46
C ARG A 116 -16.69 -2.36 7.35
N ARG A 117 -17.55 -1.37 7.60
CA ARG A 117 -17.93 -0.38 6.56
C ARG A 117 -16.76 0.54 6.22
N ALA A 118 -16.08 1.07 7.24
CA ALA A 118 -14.82 1.81 7.06
C ALA A 118 -13.75 1.00 6.30
N ALA A 119 -13.65 -0.30 6.55
CA ALA A 119 -12.72 -1.19 5.86
C ALA A 119 -12.99 -1.30 4.35
N TRP A 120 -14.25 -1.46 3.97
CA TRP A 120 -14.67 -1.47 2.56
C TRP A 120 -14.35 -0.16 1.86
N LEU A 121 -14.67 0.97 2.52
CA LEU A 121 -14.38 2.30 1.99
C LEU A 121 -12.86 2.52 1.87
N ALA A 122 -12.06 2.08 2.84
CA ALA A 122 -10.60 2.17 2.78
C ALA A 122 -10.03 1.32 1.64
N ALA A 123 -10.51 0.10 1.45
CA ALA A 123 -10.08 -0.77 0.36
C ALA A 123 -10.45 -0.17 -1.01
N ALA A 124 -11.65 0.40 -1.15
CA ALA A 124 -12.07 1.10 -2.35
C ALA A 124 -11.21 2.34 -2.64
N VAL A 125 -10.93 3.16 -1.62
CA VAL A 125 -10.03 4.32 -1.72
C VAL A 125 -8.63 3.89 -2.19
N PHE A 126 -8.07 2.87 -1.56
CA PHE A 126 -6.75 2.36 -1.93
C PHE A 126 -6.73 1.80 -3.36
N ALA A 127 -7.70 0.97 -3.73
CA ALA A 127 -7.75 0.33 -5.04
C ALA A 127 -7.96 1.32 -6.20
N SER A 128 -8.67 2.42 -5.94
CA SER A 128 -9.06 3.39 -6.99
C SER A 128 -8.22 4.66 -7.02
N CYS A 129 -7.22 4.81 -6.15
CA CYS A 129 -6.31 5.95 -6.26
C CYS A 129 -5.33 5.75 -7.43
N PHE A 130 -5.02 6.86 -8.12
CA PHE A 130 -4.27 6.85 -9.38
C PHE A 130 -2.96 6.06 -9.27
N LYS A 131 -2.17 6.32 -8.23
CA LYS A 131 -0.86 5.67 -8.08
C LYS A 131 -0.95 4.17 -7.87
N ILE A 132 -1.97 3.67 -7.17
CA ILE A 132 -2.14 2.24 -6.93
C ILE A 132 -2.62 1.55 -8.20
N LEU A 133 -3.56 2.16 -8.95
CA LEU A 133 -3.95 1.68 -10.28
C LEU A 133 -2.75 1.59 -11.23
N TRP A 134 -1.89 2.61 -11.23
CA TRP A 134 -0.67 2.63 -12.02
C TRP A 134 0.31 1.53 -11.58
N GLN A 135 0.71 1.55 -10.31
CA GLN A 135 1.76 0.67 -9.78
C GLN A 135 1.33 -0.80 -9.73
N GLY A 136 0.03 -1.09 -9.58
CA GLY A 136 -0.49 -2.46 -9.63
C GLY A 136 -0.44 -3.06 -11.03
N ARG A 137 -0.32 -2.23 -12.07
CA ARG A 137 -0.27 -2.65 -13.48
C ARG A 137 1.11 -2.43 -14.12
N PHE A 138 2.07 -1.93 -13.35
CA PHE A 138 3.42 -1.64 -13.79
C PHE A 138 4.40 -2.60 -13.12
N GLY A 139 5.30 -3.21 -13.88
CA GLY A 139 6.28 -4.19 -13.38
C GLY A 139 7.41 -3.56 -12.56
N GLN A 140 7.07 -2.96 -11.42
CA GLN A 140 7.98 -2.26 -10.51
C GLN A 140 7.99 -2.88 -9.10
N ILE A 141 9.13 -2.75 -8.41
CA ILE A 141 9.36 -3.32 -7.06
C ILE A 141 8.40 -2.73 -6.01
N ASP A 142 7.95 -1.48 -6.21
CA ASP A 142 7.27 -0.68 -5.20
C ASP A 142 5.92 -1.25 -4.76
N MET A 143 5.16 -1.85 -5.67
CA MET A 143 3.88 -2.48 -5.30
C MET A 143 4.10 -3.74 -4.46
N LEU A 144 5.09 -4.58 -4.83
CA LEU A 144 5.48 -5.75 -4.05
C LEU A 144 5.96 -5.36 -2.64
N LEU A 145 6.80 -4.33 -2.55
CA LEU A 145 7.23 -3.76 -1.28
C LEU A 145 6.02 -3.31 -0.44
N THR A 146 5.08 -2.58 -1.05
CA THR A 146 3.88 -2.08 -0.37
C THR A 146 3.03 -3.22 0.18
N ALA A 147 2.82 -4.29 -0.57
CA ALA A 147 2.09 -5.46 -0.11
C ALA A 147 2.78 -6.16 1.08
N LEU A 148 4.10 -6.36 1.01
CA LEU A 148 4.88 -7.00 2.08
C LEU A 148 4.91 -6.16 3.36
N VAL A 149 5.08 -4.83 3.24
CA VAL A 149 4.99 -3.90 4.38
C VAL A 149 3.59 -3.93 4.99
N THR A 150 2.54 -3.88 4.16
CA THR A 150 1.15 -3.92 4.63
C THR A 150 0.83 -5.26 5.30
N LEU A 151 1.39 -6.37 4.81
CA LEU A 151 1.25 -7.69 5.43
C LEU A 151 1.94 -7.75 6.80
N GLY A 152 3.14 -7.16 6.91
CA GLY A 152 3.82 -7.01 8.18
C GLY A 152 2.96 -6.20 9.17
N VAL A 153 2.49 -5.03 8.73
CA VAL A 153 1.61 -4.18 9.54
C VAL A 153 0.34 -4.92 9.95
N TRP A 154 -0.25 -5.73 9.07
CA TRP A 154 -1.38 -6.58 9.40
C TRP A 154 -1.09 -7.53 10.57
N PHE A 155 0.05 -8.23 10.56
CA PHE A 155 0.45 -9.08 11.68
C PHE A 155 0.67 -8.27 12.97
N TRP A 156 1.26 -7.08 12.88
CA TRP A 156 1.40 -6.21 14.04
C TRP A 156 0.04 -5.76 14.60
N VAL A 157 -0.89 -5.30 13.74
CA VAL A 157 -2.26 -4.92 14.14
C VAL A 157 -2.99 -6.11 14.77
N ARG A 158 -2.82 -7.32 14.25
CA ARG A 158 -3.36 -8.54 14.88
C ARG A 158 -2.77 -8.78 16.26
N GLY A 159 -1.45 -8.66 16.41
CA GLY A 159 -0.79 -8.82 17.71
C GLY A 159 -1.34 -7.84 18.75
N LEU A 160 -1.51 -6.57 18.34
CA LEU A 160 -2.02 -5.50 19.19
C LEU A 160 -3.50 -5.73 19.58
N THR A 161 -4.36 -5.97 18.59
CA THR A 161 -5.83 -6.01 18.78
C THR A 161 -6.36 -7.35 19.26
N GLU A 162 -5.64 -8.46 19.03
CA GLU A 162 -6.00 -9.79 19.56
C GLU A 162 -5.25 -10.09 20.87
N HIS A 163 -4.39 -9.20 21.34
CA HIS A 163 -3.48 -9.39 22.48
C HIS A 163 -2.63 -10.67 22.35
N ARG A 164 -2.18 -10.96 21.11
CA ARG A 164 -1.39 -12.15 20.77
C ARG A 164 0.00 -11.76 20.29
N PRO A 165 0.99 -11.61 21.18
CA PRO A 165 2.34 -11.18 20.80
C PRO A 165 3.06 -12.17 19.87
N GLY A 166 2.55 -13.40 19.72
CA GLY A 166 3.04 -14.38 18.75
C GLY A 166 2.94 -13.92 17.28
N PHE A 167 2.16 -12.89 16.96
CA PHE A 167 2.14 -12.32 15.61
C PHE A 167 3.29 -11.34 15.32
N TYR A 168 3.92 -10.73 16.35
CA TYR A 168 4.99 -9.75 16.11
C TYR A 168 6.22 -10.32 15.39
N PRO A 169 6.69 -11.55 15.69
CA PRO A 169 7.72 -12.18 14.88
C PRO A 169 7.41 -12.21 13.37
N LEU A 170 6.13 -12.38 12.99
CA LEU A 170 5.72 -12.42 11.58
C LEU A 170 5.81 -11.06 10.89
N PHE A 171 5.67 -9.95 11.64
CA PHE A 171 5.98 -8.61 11.12
C PHE A 171 7.43 -8.53 10.63
N PHE A 172 8.38 -9.02 11.44
CA PHE A 172 9.80 -8.99 11.09
C PHE A 172 10.16 -9.94 9.95
N VAL A 173 9.52 -11.11 9.85
CA VAL A 173 9.66 -12.00 8.70
C VAL A 173 9.19 -11.31 7.41
N CYS A 174 8.03 -10.65 7.44
CA CYS A 174 7.53 -9.88 6.30
C CYS A 174 8.47 -8.71 5.94
N ALA A 175 9.02 -8.02 6.96
CA ALA A 175 10.02 -6.99 6.75
C ALA A 175 11.33 -7.56 6.13
N GLY A 176 11.67 -8.81 6.43
CA GLY A 176 12.79 -9.52 5.80
C GLY A 176 12.55 -9.71 4.31
N PHE A 177 11.38 -10.22 3.92
CA PHE A 177 10.99 -10.32 2.51
C PHE A 177 10.90 -8.95 1.83
N ALA A 178 10.34 -7.94 2.50
CA ALA A 178 10.33 -6.56 2.01
C ALA A 178 11.76 -6.03 1.78
N THR A 179 12.71 -6.44 2.62
CA THR A 179 14.13 -6.15 2.46
C THR A 179 14.73 -6.85 1.24
N LEU A 180 14.36 -8.10 0.98
CA LEU A 180 14.71 -8.79 -0.26
C LEU A 180 14.01 -8.22 -1.51
N ALA A 181 13.01 -7.34 -1.37
CA ALA A 181 12.43 -6.60 -2.49
C ALA A 181 13.21 -5.31 -2.77
N LYS A 182 13.39 -4.43 -1.77
CA LYS A 182 13.92 -3.07 -1.98
C LYS A 182 14.97 -2.59 -0.97
N GLY A 183 15.57 -3.49 -0.20
CA GLY A 183 16.57 -3.14 0.82
C GLY A 183 15.94 -2.68 2.15
N PRO A 184 16.72 -2.07 3.06
CA PRO A 184 16.36 -1.86 4.46
C PRO A 184 15.13 -0.96 4.67
N VAL A 185 14.69 -0.24 3.64
CA VAL A 185 13.41 0.49 3.62
C VAL A 185 12.19 -0.42 3.79
N GLY A 186 12.33 -1.74 3.62
CA GLY A 186 11.29 -2.71 3.96
C GLY A 186 11.05 -2.89 5.45
N LEU A 187 12.02 -2.52 6.30
CA LEU A 187 11.92 -2.61 7.77
C LEU A 187 11.81 -1.22 8.42
N LEU A 188 12.65 -0.27 8.01
CA LEU A 188 12.87 0.96 8.77
C LEU A 188 11.61 1.84 8.89
N PRO A 189 10.98 2.37 7.81
CA PRO A 189 9.74 3.15 7.91
C PRO A 189 8.60 2.46 8.69
N PRO A 190 8.22 1.21 8.43
CA PRO A 190 7.11 0.60 9.17
C PRO A 190 7.45 0.35 10.64
N LEU A 191 8.67 -0.05 10.98
CA LEU A 191 9.09 -0.21 12.37
C LEU A 191 9.10 1.14 13.11
N LEU A 192 9.67 2.18 12.51
CA LEU A 192 9.66 3.53 13.07
C LEU A 192 8.24 4.07 13.25
N SER A 193 7.33 3.76 12.33
CA SER A 193 5.91 4.13 12.42
C SER A 193 5.23 3.48 13.62
N ILE A 194 5.47 2.17 13.84
CA ILE A 194 4.98 1.41 14.99
C ILE A 194 5.56 1.98 16.30
N LEU A 195 6.87 2.22 16.35
CA LEU A 195 7.53 2.76 17.54
C LEU A 195 7.06 4.18 17.86
N ALA A 196 6.91 5.04 16.86
CA ALA A 196 6.36 6.39 17.02
C ALA A 196 4.93 6.35 17.56
N PHE A 197 4.09 5.45 17.06
CA PHE A 197 2.74 5.24 17.57
C PHE A 197 2.74 4.79 19.04
N LEU A 198 3.52 3.74 19.37
CA LEU A 198 3.60 3.22 20.74
C LEU A 198 4.17 4.26 21.72
N ALA A 199 5.13 5.07 21.28
CA ALA A 199 5.67 6.18 22.06
C ALA A 199 4.61 7.28 22.28
N TRP A 200 3.87 7.66 21.22
CA TRP A 200 2.79 8.64 21.31
C TRP A 200 1.73 8.18 22.31
N THR A 201 1.27 6.93 22.22
CA THR A 201 0.26 6.37 23.12
C THR A 201 0.83 5.93 24.47
N ARG A 202 2.13 6.17 24.73
CA ARG A 202 2.87 5.75 25.94
C ARG A 202 2.72 4.27 26.27
N ASN A 203 2.53 3.41 25.27
CA ASN A 203 2.35 1.97 25.45
C ASN A 203 3.70 1.23 25.40
N PHE A 204 4.56 1.54 26.35
CA PHE A 204 5.90 0.95 26.45
C PHE A 204 5.88 -0.56 26.78
N ALA A 205 4.81 -1.04 27.42
CA ALA A 205 4.60 -2.46 27.66
C ALA A 205 4.49 -3.22 26.34
N GLU A 206 3.73 -2.69 25.39
CA GLU A 206 3.58 -3.33 24.07
C GLU A 206 4.87 -3.22 23.23
N MET A 207 5.63 -2.13 23.39
CA MET A 207 6.95 -2.00 22.77
C MET A 207 7.92 -3.12 23.20
N LYS A 208 7.90 -3.52 24.48
CA LYS A 208 8.66 -4.67 24.96
C LYS A 208 8.13 -5.99 24.41
N ARG A 209 6.79 -6.11 24.27
CA ARG A 209 6.13 -7.31 23.72
C ARG A 209 6.42 -7.55 22.25
N LEU A 210 6.85 -6.54 21.49
CA LEU A 210 7.35 -6.71 20.11
C LEU A 210 8.49 -7.73 20.01
N ARG A 211 9.18 -8.04 21.13
CA ARG A 211 10.35 -8.93 21.18
C ARG A 211 11.40 -8.53 20.13
N PRO A 212 11.91 -7.29 20.17
CA PRO A 212 12.72 -6.73 19.08
C PRO A 212 13.97 -7.57 18.78
N PHE A 213 14.59 -8.19 19.79
CA PHE A 213 15.73 -9.08 19.57
C PHE A 213 15.37 -10.31 18.70
N LEU A 214 14.33 -11.06 19.08
CA LEU A 214 13.85 -12.21 18.30
C LEU A 214 13.38 -11.76 16.91
N GLY A 215 12.68 -10.63 16.84
CA GLY A 215 12.24 -10.03 15.58
C GLY A 215 13.40 -9.74 14.63
N LEU A 216 14.42 -9.01 15.10
CA LEU A 216 15.61 -8.68 14.32
C LEU A 216 16.40 -9.93 13.93
N LEU A 217 16.45 -10.95 14.79
CA LEU A 217 17.08 -12.23 14.46
C LEU A 217 16.35 -12.92 13.29
N LEU A 218 15.02 -12.95 13.29
CA LEU A 218 14.22 -13.53 12.21
C LEU A 218 14.31 -12.72 10.91
N TRP A 219 14.30 -11.38 11.02
CA TRP A 219 14.55 -10.49 9.89
C TRP A 219 15.94 -10.76 9.28
N ALA A 220 16.97 -10.83 10.12
CA ALA A 220 18.33 -11.11 9.70
C ALA A 220 18.45 -12.50 9.07
N ALA A 221 17.80 -13.53 9.63
CA ALA A 221 17.78 -14.86 9.04
C ALA A 221 17.23 -14.86 7.60
N VAL A 222 16.12 -14.15 7.35
CA VAL A 222 15.56 -14.03 5.98
C VAL A 222 16.52 -13.27 5.05
N VAL A 223 17.11 -12.16 5.52
CA VAL A 223 18.06 -11.36 4.71
C VAL A 223 19.34 -12.14 4.40
N LEU A 224 19.92 -12.78 5.40
CA LEU A 224 21.17 -13.52 5.29
C LEU A 224 21.02 -14.82 4.49
N ALA A 225 19.84 -15.44 4.50
CA ALA A 225 19.55 -16.62 3.66
C ALA A 225 19.83 -16.34 2.17
N TRP A 226 19.67 -15.10 1.72
CA TRP A 226 20.08 -14.67 0.38
C TRP A 226 21.45 -14.01 0.36
N LEU A 227 21.73 -13.09 1.29
CA LEU A 227 22.92 -12.26 1.22
C LEU A 227 24.21 -13.07 1.34
N ILE A 228 24.21 -14.17 2.12
CA ILE A 228 25.36 -15.07 2.25
C ILE A 228 25.70 -15.73 0.91
N PRO A 229 24.82 -16.52 0.25
CA PRO A 229 25.17 -17.14 -1.03
C PRO A 229 25.46 -16.11 -2.13
N ALA A 230 24.78 -14.95 -2.13
CA ALA A 230 25.07 -13.87 -3.07
C ALA A 230 26.48 -13.27 -2.85
N GLY A 231 26.89 -13.09 -1.60
CA GLY A 231 28.23 -12.62 -1.23
C GLY A 231 29.32 -13.64 -1.54
N LEU A 232 29.06 -14.93 -1.34
CA LEU A 232 29.98 -16.00 -1.73
C LEU A 232 30.20 -16.05 -3.26
N ALA A 233 29.15 -15.79 -4.04
CA ALA A 233 29.22 -15.80 -5.50
C ALA A 233 29.79 -14.48 -6.09
N GLY A 234 29.45 -13.33 -5.51
CA GLY A 234 29.81 -12.00 -6.04
C GLY A 234 31.03 -11.36 -5.37
N GLY A 235 31.54 -11.97 -4.29
CA GLY A 235 32.68 -11.47 -3.53
C GLY A 235 32.41 -10.16 -2.78
N ARG A 236 33.50 -9.56 -2.28
CA ARG A 236 33.45 -8.34 -1.47
C ARG A 236 32.89 -7.14 -2.24
N GLU A 237 33.24 -7.02 -3.53
CA GLU A 237 32.74 -5.93 -4.37
C GLU A 237 31.21 -5.92 -4.44
N TYR A 238 30.59 -7.09 -4.62
CA TYR A 238 29.13 -7.21 -4.64
C TYR A 238 28.51 -6.75 -3.31
N LEU A 239 29.05 -7.21 -2.19
CA LEU A 239 28.58 -6.84 -0.85
C LEU A 239 28.71 -5.34 -0.59
N ASP A 240 29.86 -4.74 -0.91
CA ASP A 240 30.09 -3.31 -0.74
C ASP A 240 29.11 -2.49 -1.58
N GLN A 241 28.81 -2.93 -2.80
CA GLN A 241 27.85 -2.26 -3.67
C GLN A 241 26.42 -2.37 -3.13
N ILE A 242 25.94 -3.59 -2.87
CA ILE A 242 24.53 -3.85 -2.54
C ILE A 242 24.15 -3.45 -1.11
N VAL A 243 25.06 -3.59 -0.14
CA VAL A 243 24.82 -3.27 1.27
C VAL A 243 25.15 -1.82 1.56
N TYR A 244 26.36 -1.37 1.22
CA TYR A 244 26.84 -0.06 1.61
C TYR A 244 26.48 1.02 0.59
N LYS A 245 26.92 0.90 -0.66
CA LYS A 245 26.76 1.96 -1.67
C LYS A 245 25.29 2.23 -2.03
N GLN A 246 24.48 1.19 -2.23
CA GLN A 246 23.08 1.35 -2.63
C GLN A 246 22.13 1.77 -1.50
N ASN A 247 22.51 1.59 -0.23
CA ASN A 247 21.64 1.93 0.91
C ASN A 247 22.17 3.12 1.72
N VAL A 248 23.45 3.12 2.08
CA VAL A 248 24.05 4.16 2.91
C VAL A 248 24.46 5.36 2.05
N THR A 249 25.36 5.15 1.08
CA THR A 249 25.84 6.24 0.22
C THR A 249 24.70 6.85 -0.57
N ARG A 250 23.87 6.02 -1.22
CA ARG A 250 22.72 6.51 -1.99
C ARG A 250 21.68 7.28 -1.16
N TYR A 251 21.53 6.97 0.13
CA TYR A 251 20.59 7.68 0.99
C TYR A 251 21.16 9.04 1.44
N ALA A 252 22.46 9.10 1.71
CA ALA A 252 23.16 10.29 2.20
C ALA A 252 23.62 11.25 1.08
N ASP A 253 24.18 10.72 -0.01
CA ASP A 253 24.73 11.46 -1.14
C ASP A 253 24.36 10.79 -2.49
N PRO A 254 23.20 11.13 -3.06
CA PRO A 254 22.68 10.46 -4.25
C PRO A 254 23.13 11.11 -5.56
N TRP A 255 23.45 10.30 -6.57
CA TRP A 255 23.93 10.80 -7.87
C TRP A 255 22.88 11.54 -8.73
N HIS A 256 21.59 11.29 -8.52
CA HIS A 256 20.49 11.83 -9.34
C HIS A 256 19.22 12.07 -8.51
N HIS A 257 18.24 12.78 -9.09
CA HIS A 257 16.91 13.05 -8.52
C HIS A 257 16.92 13.91 -7.24
N TYR A 258 17.84 14.88 -7.15
CA TYR A 258 17.76 15.89 -6.10
C TYR A 258 16.43 16.63 -6.17
N ALA A 259 15.77 16.74 -5.02
CA ALA A 259 14.51 17.44 -4.90
C ALA A 259 14.37 18.05 -3.49
N PRO A 260 13.62 19.15 -3.34
CA PRO A 260 13.46 19.82 -2.07
C PRO A 260 12.79 18.94 -1.01
N TRP A 261 12.97 19.26 0.27
CA TRP A 261 12.40 18.50 1.40
C TRP A 261 10.87 18.38 1.33
N TYR A 262 10.19 19.36 0.72
CA TYR A 262 8.75 19.41 0.51
C TYR A 262 8.25 18.68 -0.74
N TYR A 263 9.13 18.00 -1.49
CA TYR A 263 8.77 17.30 -2.74
C TYR A 263 7.55 16.38 -2.62
N TYR A 264 7.42 15.63 -1.52
CA TYR A 264 6.26 14.73 -1.37
C TYR A 264 4.94 15.48 -1.19
N LEU A 265 4.96 16.71 -0.68
CA LEU A 265 3.76 17.55 -0.58
C LEU A 265 3.23 17.97 -1.95
N THR A 266 4.08 18.01 -2.98
CA THR A 266 3.68 18.41 -4.33
C THR A 266 3.17 17.22 -5.17
N VAL A 267 3.69 16.01 -4.95
CA VAL A 267 3.36 14.83 -5.76
C VAL A 267 2.25 13.97 -5.18
N VAL A 268 2.14 13.88 -3.84
CA VAL A 268 1.13 13.05 -3.17
C VAL A 268 -0.31 13.44 -3.56
N PRO A 269 -0.67 14.73 -3.72
CA PRO A 269 -2.01 15.10 -4.17
C PRO A 269 -2.38 14.53 -5.55
N GLY A 270 -1.43 14.47 -6.49
CA GLY A 270 -1.66 13.86 -7.80
C GLY A 270 -1.69 12.33 -7.72
N ASP A 271 -0.75 11.74 -6.99
CA ASP A 271 -0.65 10.29 -6.85
C ASP A 271 -1.87 9.68 -6.11
N PHE A 272 -2.42 10.38 -5.12
CA PHE A 272 -3.56 9.92 -4.32
C PHE A 272 -4.92 10.40 -4.86
N PHE A 273 -4.94 11.09 -6.01
CA PHE A 273 -6.17 11.48 -6.69
C PHE A 273 -7.04 10.25 -7.03
N PRO A 274 -8.39 10.32 -6.94
CA PRO A 274 -9.21 11.50 -6.59
C PRO A 274 -9.38 11.75 -5.09
N TRP A 275 -8.84 10.87 -4.24
CA TRP A 275 -9.09 10.88 -2.80
C TRP A 275 -8.31 11.95 -2.03
N SER A 276 -7.36 12.62 -2.68
CA SER A 276 -6.58 13.73 -2.14
C SER A 276 -7.45 14.85 -1.54
N PHE A 277 -8.61 15.15 -2.14
CA PHE A 277 -9.53 16.17 -1.60
C PHE A 277 -10.16 15.78 -0.27
N LEU A 278 -10.30 14.48 -0.02
CA LEU A 278 -10.91 13.93 1.19
C LEU A 278 -9.90 13.66 2.29
N LEU A 279 -8.59 13.68 1.99
CA LEU A 279 -7.54 13.44 2.98
C LEU A 279 -7.51 14.52 4.07
N PRO A 280 -7.52 15.85 3.77
CA PRO A 280 -7.58 16.87 4.81
C PRO A 280 -8.83 16.74 5.69
N ALA A 281 -10.00 16.48 5.09
CA ALA A 281 -11.23 16.23 5.83
C ALA A 281 -11.09 14.99 6.74
N GLY A 282 -10.47 13.92 6.24
CA GLY A 282 -10.22 12.71 7.02
C GLY A 282 -9.29 12.94 8.21
N LEU A 283 -8.25 13.75 8.04
CA LEU A 283 -7.36 14.15 9.14
C LEU A 283 -8.11 14.99 10.19
N VAL A 284 -8.92 15.96 9.77
CA VAL A 284 -9.72 16.79 10.69
C VAL A 284 -10.76 15.96 11.44
N ILE A 285 -11.49 15.08 10.75
CA ILE A 285 -12.49 14.20 11.35
C ILE A 285 -11.83 13.22 12.32
N GLY A 286 -10.73 12.57 11.92
CA GLY A 286 -9.98 11.69 12.80
C GLY A 286 -9.44 12.41 14.03
N TRP A 287 -9.00 13.66 13.85
CA TRP A 287 -8.50 14.47 14.95
C TRP A 287 -9.59 14.91 15.95
N LYS A 288 -10.74 15.35 15.45
CA LYS A 288 -11.80 15.96 16.28
C LYS A 288 -12.88 14.99 16.75
N ARG A 289 -13.16 13.92 16.00
CA ARG A 289 -14.36 13.09 16.20
C ARG A 289 -14.08 11.63 16.55
N PHE A 290 -12.86 11.11 16.33
CA PHE A 290 -12.57 9.73 16.70
C PHE A 290 -12.20 9.62 18.18
N SER A 291 -12.74 8.59 18.84
CA SER A 291 -12.50 8.25 20.25
C SER A 291 -12.20 6.76 20.42
N GLY A 292 -11.65 6.38 21.58
CA GLY A 292 -11.34 4.99 21.93
C GLY A 292 -10.51 4.27 20.86
N LYS A 293 -10.93 3.05 20.50
CA LYS A 293 -10.25 2.21 19.50
C LYS A 293 -10.06 2.89 18.14
N ALA A 294 -11.05 3.64 17.67
CA ALA A 294 -10.94 4.36 16.41
C ALA A 294 -9.89 5.47 16.49
N ARG A 295 -9.72 6.12 17.65
CA ARG A 295 -8.67 7.12 17.87
C ARG A 295 -7.29 6.49 17.79
N GLU A 296 -7.08 5.34 18.42
CA GLU A 296 -5.81 4.61 18.35
C GLU A 296 -5.48 4.19 16.92
N GLY A 297 -6.46 3.63 16.18
CA GLY A 297 -6.29 3.30 14.78
C GLY A 297 -5.90 4.50 13.92
N PHE A 298 -6.52 5.66 14.15
CA PHE A 298 -6.19 6.91 13.45
C PHE A 298 -4.77 7.41 13.79
N LEU A 299 -4.40 7.40 15.08
CA LEU A 299 -3.05 7.81 15.49
C LEU A 299 -1.98 6.91 14.88
N PHE A 300 -2.21 5.60 14.81
CA PHE A 300 -1.30 4.69 14.12
C PHE A 300 -1.16 5.04 12.63
N CYS A 301 -2.27 5.25 11.92
CA CYS A 301 -2.24 5.64 10.51
C CYS A 301 -1.52 6.98 10.32
N LEU A 302 -1.72 7.95 11.23
CA LEU A 302 -1.03 9.23 11.20
C LEU A 302 0.49 9.07 11.38
N CYS A 303 0.93 8.27 12.35
CA CYS A 303 2.34 7.93 12.53
C CYS A 303 2.91 7.27 11.27
N TRP A 304 2.18 6.33 10.66
CA TRP A 304 2.61 5.67 9.43
C TRP A 304 2.80 6.64 8.27
N ILE A 305 1.86 7.56 8.05
CA ILE A 305 1.96 8.59 7.02
C ILE A 305 3.13 9.53 7.30
N VAL A 306 3.16 10.13 8.49
CA VAL A 306 4.14 11.17 8.85
C VAL A 306 5.55 10.62 8.86
N VAL A 307 5.79 9.47 9.51
CA VAL A 307 7.11 8.86 9.57
C VAL A 307 7.61 8.49 8.18
N THR A 308 6.76 7.94 7.32
CA THR A 308 7.17 7.58 5.95
C THR A 308 7.54 8.82 5.13
N VAL A 309 6.73 9.89 5.19
CA VAL A 309 7.04 11.16 4.51
C VAL A 309 8.35 11.74 5.03
N LEU A 310 8.51 11.86 6.36
CA LEU A 310 9.71 12.44 6.96
C LEU A 310 10.96 11.63 6.61
N PHE A 311 10.89 10.30 6.72
CA PHE A 311 12.00 9.41 6.37
C PHE A 311 12.50 9.67 4.94
N PHE A 312 11.60 9.70 3.96
CA PHE A 312 12.01 9.95 2.57
C PHE A 312 12.29 11.42 2.26
N SER A 313 11.70 12.37 2.99
CA SER A 313 11.97 13.81 2.84
C SER A 313 13.38 14.20 3.28
N ILE A 314 13.93 13.50 4.28
CA ILE A 314 15.30 13.68 4.77
C ILE A 314 16.34 13.29 3.71
N SER A 315 16.08 12.24 2.92
CA SER A 315 17.02 11.85 1.84
C SER A 315 17.05 12.90 0.72
N PRO A 316 18.23 13.32 0.22
CA PRO A 316 18.31 14.31 -0.85
C PRO A 316 17.65 13.85 -2.16
N ALA A 317 17.73 12.55 -2.48
CA ALA A 317 17.13 11.98 -3.68
C ALA A 317 15.73 11.47 -3.45
N LYS A 318 14.81 11.90 -4.32
CA LYS A 318 13.39 11.61 -4.17
C LYS A 318 12.79 11.09 -5.46
N ARG A 319 11.96 10.06 -5.36
CA ARG A 319 11.11 9.55 -6.45
C ARG A 319 9.71 9.40 -5.91
N THR A 320 8.70 9.72 -6.72
CA THR A 320 7.28 9.63 -6.33
C THR A 320 6.91 8.27 -5.73
N VAL A 321 7.50 7.19 -6.25
CA VAL A 321 7.23 5.81 -5.81
C VAL A 321 7.72 5.48 -4.38
N TYR A 322 8.65 6.25 -3.81
CA TYR A 322 9.25 5.92 -2.51
C TYR A 322 8.24 5.94 -1.35
N VAL A 323 7.26 6.84 -1.41
CA VAL A 323 6.24 6.98 -0.37
C VAL A 323 5.04 6.04 -0.55
N LEU A 324 5.06 5.13 -1.54
CA LEU A 324 3.91 4.25 -1.85
C LEU A 324 3.46 3.41 -0.64
N THR A 325 4.39 3.03 0.25
CA THR A 325 4.11 2.23 1.43
C THR A 325 3.23 2.92 2.47
N MET A 326 3.01 4.24 2.39
CA MET A 326 2.12 4.97 3.30
C MET A 326 0.66 5.04 2.82
N TYR A 327 0.40 4.72 1.55
CA TYR A 327 -0.91 4.84 0.91
C TYR A 327 -1.98 3.96 1.56
N PRO A 328 -1.67 2.75 2.10
CA PRO A 328 -2.58 2.01 2.96
C PRO A 328 -3.07 2.84 4.15
N GLY A 329 -2.16 3.53 4.85
CA GLY A 329 -2.49 4.40 5.98
C GLY A 329 -3.38 5.58 5.58
N MET A 330 -3.09 6.21 4.44
CA MET A 330 -3.93 7.31 3.91
C MET A 330 -5.35 6.81 3.57
N ALA A 331 -5.45 5.66 2.91
CA ALA A 331 -6.73 5.06 2.53
C ALA A 331 -7.56 4.66 3.76
N LEU A 332 -6.92 4.16 4.82
CA LEU A 332 -7.57 3.86 6.10
C LEU A 332 -8.15 5.12 6.76
N VAL A 333 -7.40 6.23 6.78
CA VAL A 333 -7.89 7.51 7.31
C VAL A 333 -9.10 8.01 6.54
N VAL A 334 -9.02 8.03 5.20
CA VAL A 334 -10.12 8.49 4.34
C VAL A 334 -11.33 7.57 4.46
N GLY A 335 -11.13 6.24 4.41
CA GLY A 335 -12.22 5.26 4.51
C GLY A 335 -12.96 5.35 5.85
N ALA A 336 -12.23 5.49 6.97
CA ALA A 336 -12.83 5.68 8.28
C ALA A 336 -13.57 7.02 8.41
N ALA A 337 -13.05 8.08 7.79
CA ALA A 337 -13.71 9.37 7.79
C ALA A 337 -15.00 9.37 6.96
N LEU A 338 -14.98 8.77 5.77
CA LEU A 338 -16.16 8.55 4.93
C LEU A 338 -17.24 7.77 5.68
N ASP A 339 -16.84 6.73 6.41
CA ASP A 339 -17.76 5.98 7.27
C ASP A 339 -18.42 6.87 8.33
N ARG A 340 -17.65 7.74 9.00
CA ARG A 340 -18.21 8.70 9.95
C ARG A 340 -19.10 9.75 9.31
N ILE A 341 -18.77 10.26 8.13
CA ILE A 341 -19.60 11.22 7.40
C ILE A 341 -20.94 10.58 7.07
N ALA A 342 -20.91 9.37 6.51
CA ALA A 342 -22.12 8.62 6.16
C ALA A 342 -22.94 8.24 7.41
N ALA A 343 -22.30 7.97 8.55
CA ALA A 343 -22.99 7.70 9.82
C ALA A 343 -23.57 8.96 10.48
N ALA A 344 -23.01 10.15 10.23
CA ALA A 344 -23.55 11.41 10.74
C ALA A 344 -24.90 11.76 10.10
N GLY A 345 -25.30 11.07 9.03
CA GLY A 345 -26.69 11.06 8.56
C GLY A 345 -27.17 12.37 7.94
N HIS A 346 -26.27 13.15 7.33
CA HIS A 346 -26.69 14.38 6.65
C HIS A 346 -27.64 14.02 5.51
N PRO A 347 -28.93 14.38 5.60
CA PRO A 347 -29.89 14.01 4.58
C PRO A 347 -29.56 14.79 3.31
N THR A 348 -29.30 14.03 2.25
CA THR A 348 -28.84 14.52 0.96
C THR A 348 -29.86 14.11 -0.09
N SER A 349 -30.21 15.05 -0.96
CA SER A 349 -30.95 14.79 -2.18
C SER A 349 -30.04 14.92 -3.38
N VAL A 350 -30.11 13.95 -4.28
CA VAL A 350 -29.23 13.86 -5.45
C VAL A 350 -30.08 13.92 -6.70
N ILE A 351 -29.82 14.93 -7.54
CA ILE A 351 -30.47 15.10 -8.83
C ILE A 351 -29.38 15.02 -9.89
N TYR A 352 -29.45 14.01 -10.74
CA TYR A 352 -28.60 13.85 -11.92
C TYR A 352 -29.46 13.49 -13.10
N GLY A 353 -29.10 13.97 -14.29
CA GLY A 353 -29.92 13.87 -15.48
C GLY A 353 -30.29 12.47 -15.95
N ALA A 354 -29.44 11.47 -15.68
CA ALA A 354 -29.74 10.08 -16.00
C ALA A 354 -30.74 9.43 -15.03
N LEU A 355 -31.15 10.12 -13.96
CA LEU A 355 -32.16 9.60 -13.04
C LEU A 355 -33.55 9.64 -13.67
N PRO A 356 -34.38 8.60 -13.44
CA PRO A 356 -35.77 8.60 -13.89
C PRO A 356 -36.52 9.87 -13.41
N PRO A 357 -37.44 10.43 -14.23
CA PRO A 357 -38.15 11.67 -13.88
C PRO A 357 -38.83 11.64 -12.51
N GLU A 358 -39.41 10.50 -12.12
CA GLU A 358 -40.05 10.31 -10.82
C GLU A 358 -39.06 10.38 -9.66
N VAL A 359 -37.84 9.85 -9.83
CA VAL A 359 -36.78 9.94 -8.81
C VAL A 359 -36.31 11.37 -8.67
N ARG A 360 -36.13 12.09 -9.80
CA ARG A 360 -35.74 13.51 -9.78
C ARG A 360 -36.76 14.39 -9.06
N ARG A 361 -38.06 14.21 -9.32
CA ARG A 361 -39.12 14.97 -8.60
C ARG A 361 -39.10 14.68 -7.12
N ARG A 362 -39.02 13.41 -6.72
CA ARG A 362 -38.97 13.02 -5.31
C ARG A 362 -37.76 13.62 -4.59
N GLU A 363 -36.58 13.60 -5.21
CA GLU A 363 -35.38 14.20 -4.61
C GLU A 363 -35.45 15.74 -4.58
N ALA A 364 -36.06 16.38 -5.58
CA ALA A 364 -36.32 17.82 -5.56
C ALA A 364 -37.32 18.20 -4.45
N GLU A 365 -38.40 17.43 -4.30
CA GLU A 365 -39.40 17.59 -3.24
C GLU A 365 -38.76 17.43 -1.86
N ARG A 366 -37.97 16.36 -1.63
CA ARG A 366 -37.25 16.15 -0.37
C ARG A 366 -36.34 17.33 0.00
N PHE A 367 -35.75 18.02 -0.97
CA PHE A 367 -34.97 19.22 -0.70
C PHE A 367 -35.87 20.44 -0.42
N ALA A 368 -36.91 20.65 -1.24
CA ALA A 368 -37.85 21.75 -1.09
C ALA A 368 -38.64 21.71 0.23
N THR A 369 -38.98 20.52 0.73
CA THR A 369 -39.69 20.30 2.00
C THR A 369 -38.76 20.34 3.22
N GLY A 370 -37.44 20.38 3.02
CA GLY A 370 -36.45 20.34 4.09
C GLY A 370 -36.18 18.94 4.66
N ASP A 371 -36.72 17.87 4.07
CA ASP A 371 -36.38 16.49 4.44
C ASP A 371 -34.91 16.16 4.15
N SER A 372 -34.29 16.92 3.25
CA SER A 372 -32.84 16.99 3.04
C SER A 372 -32.38 18.44 3.07
N HIS A 373 -31.18 18.67 3.59
CA HIS A 373 -30.61 20.02 3.72
C HIS A 373 -29.45 20.25 2.76
N ILE A 374 -29.04 19.22 2.01
CA ILE A 374 -27.97 19.29 1.03
C ILE A 374 -28.51 18.75 -0.29
N LEU A 375 -28.45 19.58 -1.34
CA LEU A 375 -28.75 19.19 -2.70
C LEU A 375 -27.45 19.00 -3.48
N VAL A 376 -27.26 17.80 -4.04
CA VAL A 376 -26.22 17.53 -5.03
C VAL A 376 -26.90 17.43 -6.38
N ALA A 377 -26.79 18.49 -7.17
CA ALA A 377 -27.35 18.56 -8.51
C ALA A 377 -26.22 18.63 -9.53
N THR A 378 -26.08 17.60 -10.35
CA THR A 378 -25.43 17.73 -11.65
C THR A 378 -26.50 18.12 -12.66
N ASP A 379 -26.15 18.88 -13.70
CA ASP A 379 -27.01 19.21 -14.85
C ASP A 379 -28.43 19.81 -14.63
N ALA A 380 -28.85 20.12 -13.39
CA ALA A 380 -30.19 20.61 -13.08
C ALA A 380 -30.57 21.93 -13.78
N ILE A 381 -29.61 22.85 -13.93
CA ILE A 381 -29.80 24.12 -14.65
C ILE A 381 -30.03 23.87 -16.15
N GLY A 382 -29.29 22.93 -16.76
CA GLY A 382 -29.44 22.55 -18.17
C GLY A 382 -30.73 21.77 -18.46
N MET A 383 -31.39 21.25 -17.43
CA MET A 383 -32.60 20.44 -17.53
C MET A 383 -33.90 21.20 -17.25
N GLY A 384 -33.82 22.52 -17.04
CA GLY A 384 -35.01 23.34 -16.73
C GLY A 384 -35.66 22.97 -15.40
N LEU A 385 -34.94 22.32 -14.49
CA LEU A 385 -35.38 22.13 -13.12
C LEU A 385 -35.24 23.48 -12.40
N ASN A 386 -36.37 24.14 -12.16
CA ASN A 386 -36.44 25.26 -11.23
C ASN A 386 -36.20 24.72 -9.83
N LEU A 387 -34.93 24.65 -9.44
CA LEU A 387 -34.55 24.45 -8.05
C LEU A 387 -35.04 25.69 -7.26
N PRO A 388 -35.77 25.51 -6.15
CA PRO A 388 -36.32 26.61 -5.38
C PRO A 388 -35.26 27.53 -4.76
#